data_AF-A0A0Q3X0I8-F1
#
_entry.id   AF-A0A0Q3X0I8-F1
#
_cell.length_a   1.000
_cell.length_b   1.000
_cell.length_c   1.000
_cell.angle_alpha   90.00
_cell.angle_beta   90.00
_cell.angle_gamma   90.00
#
_symmetry.space_group_name_H-M   'P 1'
#
loop_
_entity.id
_entity.type
_entity.pdbx_description
1 polymer ?
#
loop_
_entity_poly.entity_id
_entity_poly.type
_entity_poly.pdbx_seq_one_letter_code
_entity_poly.pdbx_strand_id
1 'polypeptide(L)'
;DAVAADAAYKTPAITKYLIENEMTPALPYTRPRTKEGFFRKHEYVYDEYYDCYICPSGEILNYSTTTKEGYREYKSSKHICANCPFLSQCTESKDHQKVVTRHIWQEYLEEADHLRHHKEVKTIYAKRKETIERVFADAKEKHGMRWTTLRGLKKLSMQAMLTFAAMNLKKMANWIWKGPEMA
;
A
#
# COMPACT_ATOMS: atom_id res chain seq x y z
N ASP A 1 7.44 -15.74 -10.64
CA ASP A 1 8.14 -15.10 -9.50
C ASP A 1 7.17 -14.38 -8.58
N ALA A 2 7.58 -14.05 -7.35
CA ALA A 2 6.72 -13.33 -6.40
C ALA A 2 7.45 -12.15 -5.77
N VAL A 3 6.74 -11.04 -5.58
CA VAL A 3 7.31 -9.80 -5.02
C VAL A 3 6.58 -9.44 -3.73
N ALA A 4 7.33 -9.37 -2.63
CA ALA A 4 6.83 -8.89 -1.35
C ALA A 4 7.25 -7.43 -1.11
N ALA A 5 6.30 -6.57 -0.75
CA ALA A 5 6.57 -5.15 -0.50
C ALA A 5 5.80 -4.58 0.71
N ASP A 6 6.23 -3.42 1.21
CA ASP A 6 5.51 -2.68 2.26
C ASP A 6 4.17 -2.12 1.79
N ALA A 7 3.29 -1.82 2.75
CA ALA A 7 1.99 -1.19 2.51
C ALA A 7 2.11 0.14 1.75
N ALA A 8 3.25 0.85 1.90
CA ALA A 8 3.52 2.08 1.17
C ALA A 8 3.70 1.87 -0.34
N TYR A 9 4.09 0.67 -0.78
CA TYR A 9 4.27 0.30 -2.19
C TYR A 9 3.03 -0.39 -2.78
N LYS A 10 1.96 -0.54 -2.00
CA LYS A 10 0.68 -1.06 -2.51
C LYS A 10 -0.06 0.06 -3.24
N THR A 11 0.34 0.30 -4.48
CA THR A 11 -0.25 1.31 -5.38
C THR A 11 -0.78 0.64 -6.65
N PRO A 12 -1.79 1.24 -7.32
CA PRO A 12 -2.36 0.66 -8.54
C PRO A 12 -1.31 0.40 -9.62
N ALA A 13 -0.35 1.32 -9.78
CA ALA A 13 0.72 1.20 -10.78
C ALA A 13 1.65 0.01 -10.51
N ILE A 14 2.03 -0.21 -9.25
CA ILE A 14 2.92 -1.31 -8.87
C ILE A 14 2.17 -2.65 -9.00
N THR A 15 0.94 -2.75 -8.52
CA THR A 15 0.17 -4.00 -8.65
C THR A 15 -0.13 -4.35 -10.10
N LYS A 16 -0.45 -3.36 -10.94
CA LYS A 16 -0.62 -3.57 -12.37
C LYS A 16 0.65 -4.13 -13.00
N TYR A 17 1.79 -3.48 -12.76
CA TYR A 17 3.07 -3.93 -13.28
C TYR A 17 3.41 -5.37 -12.85
N LEU A 18 3.19 -5.71 -11.58
CA LEU A 18 3.46 -7.06 -11.08
C LEU A 18 2.60 -8.12 -11.79
N ILE A 19 1.29 -7.88 -11.86
CA ILE A 19 0.35 -8.84 -12.44
C ILE A 19 0.56 -8.98 -13.96
N GLU A 20 0.78 -7.87 -14.69
CA GLU A 20 1.06 -7.90 -16.13
C GLU A 20 2.36 -8.63 -16.48
N ASN A 21 3.31 -8.70 -15.55
CA ASN A 21 4.57 -9.42 -15.72
C ASN A 21 4.56 -10.81 -15.05
N GLU A 22 3.36 -11.36 -14.77
CA GLU A 22 3.19 -12.70 -14.16
C GLU A 22 3.94 -12.87 -12.82
N MET A 23 4.12 -11.76 -12.10
CA MET A 23 4.71 -11.75 -10.76
C MET A 23 3.61 -11.70 -9.71
N THR A 24 3.59 -12.66 -8.79
CA THR A 24 2.59 -12.69 -7.71
C THR A 24 2.84 -11.56 -6.70
N PRO A 25 1.89 -10.62 -6.52
CA PRO A 25 2.02 -9.55 -5.54
C PRO A 25 1.73 -10.06 -4.13
N ALA A 26 2.77 -10.19 -3.29
CA ALA A 26 2.64 -10.48 -1.86
C ALA A 26 2.58 -9.16 -1.07
N LEU A 27 1.40 -8.55 -1.01
CA LEU A 27 1.20 -7.23 -0.39
C LEU A 27 0.34 -7.30 0.87
N PRO A 28 0.58 -6.44 1.87
CA PRO A 28 -0.20 -6.43 3.11
C PRO A 28 -1.57 -5.79 2.96
N TYR A 29 -2.38 -5.95 4.00
CA TYR A 29 -3.62 -5.20 4.15
C TYR A 29 -3.32 -3.71 4.40
N THR A 30 -4.04 -2.83 3.71
CA THR A 30 -3.99 -1.40 3.97
C THR A 30 -5.20 -1.01 4.81
N ARG A 31 -4.94 -0.43 5.99
CA ARG A 31 -6.02 0.04 6.86
C ARG A 31 -6.79 1.17 6.16
N PRO A 32 -8.13 1.16 6.18
CA PRO A 32 -8.94 2.27 5.68
C PRO A 32 -8.55 3.57 6.37
N ARG A 33 -8.45 4.65 5.60
CA ARG A 33 -8.11 5.99 6.10
C ARG A 33 -9.33 6.88 6.37
N THR A 34 -10.54 6.30 6.28
CA THR A 34 -11.78 7.01 6.55
C THR A 34 -11.85 7.45 8.00
N LYS A 35 -12.39 8.66 8.25
CA LYS A 35 -12.67 9.19 9.59
C LYS A 35 -13.56 8.22 10.38
N GLU A 36 -13.34 8.14 11.68
CA GLU A 36 -14.15 7.31 12.57
C GLU A 36 -15.60 7.79 12.61
N GLY A 37 -16.56 6.85 12.64
CA GLY A 37 -18.00 7.16 12.57
C GLY A 37 -18.56 7.38 11.16
N PHE A 38 -17.71 7.39 10.13
CA PHE A 38 -18.14 7.53 8.73
C PHE A 38 -18.12 6.19 7.99
N PHE A 39 -18.99 6.07 6.98
CA PHE A 39 -18.99 4.93 6.07
C PHE A 39 -17.66 4.79 5.33
N ARG A 40 -17.10 3.60 5.40
CA ARG A 40 -15.84 3.19 4.78
C ARG A 40 -16.08 2.80 3.33
N LYS A 41 -15.00 2.80 2.53
CA LYS A 41 -15.08 2.51 1.10
C LYS A 41 -15.68 1.13 0.78
N HIS A 42 -15.45 0.11 1.61
CA HIS A 42 -15.99 -1.24 1.38
C HIS A 42 -17.50 -1.36 1.62
N GLU A 43 -18.13 -0.35 2.24
CA GLU A 43 -19.59 -0.30 2.40
C GLU A 43 -20.28 0.27 1.15
N TYR A 44 -19.50 0.79 0.19
CA TYR A 44 -19.98 1.17 -1.14
C TYR A 44 -19.65 0.05 -2.11
N VAL A 45 -20.67 -0.59 -2.64
CA VAL A 45 -20.52 -1.74 -3.55
C VAL A 45 -20.35 -1.20 -4.98
N TYR A 46 -19.34 -1.68 -5.69
CA TYR A 46 -19.17 -1.35 -7.10
C TYR A 46 -19.94 -2.36 -7.96
N ASP A 47 -20.77 -1.87 -8.88
CA ASP A 47 -21.42 -2.67 -9.90
C ASP A 47 -20.68 -2.47 -11.22
N GLU A 48 -20.03 -3.54 -11.70
CA GLU A 48 -19.26 -3.54 -12.94
C GLU A 48 -20.14 -3.48 -14.19
N TYR A 49 -21.35 -4.03 -14.14
CA TYR A 49 -22.24 -4.10 -15.30
C TYR A 49 -22.85 -2.72 -15.60
N TYR A 50 -23.24 -1.99 -14.56
CA TYR A 50 -23.82 -0.65 -14.70
C TYR A 50 -22.80 0.50 -14.55
N ASP A 51 -21.52 0.18 -14.29
CA ASP A 51 -20.45 1.13 -13.95
C ASP A 51 -20.91 2.18 -12.93
N CYS A 52 -21.36 1.71 -11.76
CA CYS A 52 -21.89 2.58 -10.71
C CYS A 52 -21.51 2.08 -9.32
N TYR A 53 -21.63 2.95 -8.33
CA TYR A 53 -21.49 2.56 -6.92
C TYR A 53 -22.84 2.59 -6.22
N ILE A 54 -23.12 1.58 -5.41
CA ILE A 54 -24.32 1.49 -4.59
C ILE A 54 -23.93 1.84 -3.15
N CYS A 55 -24.60 2.83 -2.56
CA CYS A 55 -24.33 3.24 -1.19
C CYS A 55 -25.06 2.33 -0.16
N PRO A 56 -24.71 2.42 1.14
CA PRO A 56 -25.37 1.63 2.19
C PRO A 56 -26.89 1.83 2.31
N SER A 57 -27.41 2.95 1.80
CA SER A 57 -28.85 3.25 1.75
C SER A 57 -29.53 2.71 0.48
N GLY A 58 -28.79 2.04 -0.42
CA GLY A 58 -29.29 1.49 -1.68
C GLY A 58 -29.30 2.48 -2.85
N GLU A 59 -28.90 3.73 -2.65
CA GLU A 59 -28.87 4.75 -3.71
C GLU A 59 -27.64 4.62 -4.61
N ILE A 60 -27.84 4.90 -5.90
CA ILE A 60 -26.81 4.80 -6.95
C ILE A 60 -25.98 6.09 -7.02
N LEU A 61 -24.66 5.90 -7.12
CA LEU A 61 -23.67 6.92 -7.43
C LEU A 61 -23.20 6.69 -8.88
N ASN A 62 -23.58 7.60 -9.76
CA ASN A 62 -23.26 7.50 -11.18
C ASN A 62 -21.85 8.01 -11.46
N TYR A 63 -21.20 7.42 -12.47
CA TYR A 63 -19.96 7.94 -13.02
C TYR A 63 -20.13 9.40 -13.46
N SER A 64 -19.16 10.24 -13.09
CA SER A 64 -19.17 11.68 -13.41
C SER A 64 -18.01 12.05 -14.32
N THR A 65 -16.77 11.77 -13.91
CA THR A 65 -15.58 12.16 -14.67
C THR A 65 -14.38 11.30 -14.27
N THR A 66 -13.32 11.36 -15.06
CA THR A 66 -12.04 10.74 -14.73
C THR A 66 -10.98 11.84 -14.62
N THR A 67 -10.24 11.87 -13.51
CA THR A 67 -9.15 12.83 -13.32
C THR A 67 -7.94 12.49 -14.19
N LYS A 68 -7.01 13.44 -14.36
CA LYS A 68 -5.78 13.22 -15.14
C LYS A 68 -4.90 12.11 -14.56
N GLU A 69 -4.99 11.90 -13.25
CA GLU A 69 -4.28 10.87 -12.52
C GLU A 69 -4.94 9.48 -12.61
N GLY A 70 -6.03 9.35 -13.37
CA GLY A 70 -6.70 8.06 -13.61
C GLY A 70 -7.72 7.66 -12.56
N TYR A 71 -8.27 8.59 -11.78
CA TYR A 71 -9.34 8.31 -10.84
C TYR A 71 -10.70 8.63 -11.44
N ARG A 72 -11.56 7.60 -11.55
CA ARG A 72 -12.99 7.76 -11.85
C ARG A 72 -13.71 8.27 -10.60
N GLU A 73 -14.51 9.31 -10.77
CA GLU A 73 -15.38 9.88 -9.73
C GLU A 73 -16.82 9.43 -9.94
N TYR A 74 -17.43 8.92 -8.86
CA TYR A 74 -18.84 8.54 -8.80
C TYR A 74 -19.54 9.44 -7.80
N LYS A 75 -20.65 10.06 -8.21
CA LYS A 75 -21.31 11.11 -7.43
C LYS A 75 -22.74 10.74 -7.10
N SER A 76 -23.14 10.99 -5.85
CA SER A 76 -24.53 10.81 -5.42
C SER A 76 -25.39 12.00 -5.87
N SER A 77 -26.71 11.79 -5.91
CA SER A 77 -27.68 12.86 -6.11
C SER A 77 -27.80 13.74 -4.87
N LYS A 78 -27.58 15.05 -5.02
CA LYS A 78 -27.67 16.04 -3.93
C LYS A 78 -29.06 16.06 -3.29
N HIS A 79 -30.10 16.00 -4.12
CA HIS A 79 -31.50 16.10 -3.68
C HIS A 79 -31.94 14.90 -2.85
N ILE A 80 -31.51 13.70 -3.23
CA ILE A 80 -31.83 12.47 -2.51
C ILE A 80 -31.06 12.43 -1.19
N CYS A 81 -29.76 12.74 -1.24
CA CYS A 81 -28.91 12.71 -0.06
C CYS A 81 -29.25 13.77 0.99
N ALA A 82 -29.82 14.92 0.59
CA ALA A 82 -30.25 15.96 1.51
C ALA A 82 -31.29 15.46 2.55
N ASN A 83 -32.13 14.50 2.15
CA ASN A 83 -33.15 13.90 3.02
C ASN A 83 -32.72 12.52 3.57
N CYS A 84 -31.46 12.12 3.40
CA CYS A 84 -30.99 10.81 3.81
C CYS A 84 -30.76 10.75 5.33
N PRO A 85 -31.30 9.73 6.05
CA PRO A 85 -31.11 9.60 7.49
C PRO A 85 -29.64 9.35 7.88
N PHE A 86 -28.84 8.79 6.96
CA PHE A 86 -27.42 8.48 7.19
C PHE A 86 -26.47 9.58 6.70
N LEU A 87 -26.97 10.77 6.35
CA LEU A 87 -26.16 11.85 5.79
C LEU A 87 -24.96 12.21 6.70
N SER A 88 -25.18 12.27 8.01
CA SER A 88 -24.15 12.57 9.01
C SER A 88 -23.01 11.55 9.07
N GLN A 89 -23.28 10.29 8.72
CA GLN A 89 -22.28 9.22 8.64
C GLN A 89 -21.69 9.08 7.21
N CYS A 90 -22.31 9.70 6.21
CA CYS A 90 -21.93 9.53 4.81
C CYS A 90 -20.95 10.62 4.33
N THR A 91 -21.27 11.90 4.54
CA THR A 91 -20.50 13.02 4.00
C THR A 91 -20.68 14.30 4.83
N GLU A 92 -19.60 15.07 5.00
CA GLU A 92 -19.63 16.43 5.58
C GLU A 92 -19.73 17.51 4.50
N SER A 93 -20.00 17.12 3.25
CA SER A 93 -20.14 18.06 2.14
C SER A 93 -21.31 19.03 2.35
N LYS A 94 -21.08 20.32 2.13
CA LYS A 94 -22.11 21.37 2.18
C LYS A 94 -23.24 21.13 1.18
N ASP A 95 -22.92 20.49 0.06
CA ASP A 95 -23.85 20.18 -1.02
C ASP A 95 -24.59 18.85 -0.80
N HIS A 96 -24.37 18.19 0.34
CA HIS A 96 -24.88 16.85 0.66
C HIS A 96 -24.51 15.79 -0.38
N GLN A 97 -23.48 16.03 -1.18
CA GLN A 97 -23.00 15.11 -2.21
C GLN A 97 -21.90 14.21 -1.66
N LYS A 98 -22.05 12.90 -1.88
CA LYS A 98 -20.97 11.93 -1.68
C LYS A 98 -20.23 11.74 -3.00
N VAL A 99 -18.90 11.72 -2.91
CA VAL A 99 -18.02 11.35 -4.02
C VAL A 99 -17.24 10.10 -3.61
N VAL A 100 -17.28 9.07 -4.44
CA VAL A 100 -16.47 7.86 -4.31
C VAL A 100 -15.51 7.82 -5.48
N THR A 101 -14.23 7.53 -5.22
CA THR A 101 -13.20 7.45 -6.26
C THR A 101 -12.70 6.02 -6.45
N ARG A 102 -12.58 5.62 -7.71
CA ARG A 102 -12.03 4.32 -8.15
C ARG A 102 -10.93 4.57 -9.16
N HIS A 103 -9.73 4.05 -8.92
CA HIS A 103 -8.66 4.15 -9.92
C HIS A 103 -8.96 3.24 -11.12
N ILE A 104 -8.54 3.60 -12.33
CA ILE A 104 -8.70 2.76 -13.53
C ILE A 104 -8.08 1.36 -13.38
N TRP A 105 -7.07 1.22 -12.53
CA TRP A 105 -6.37 -0.04 -12.22
C TRP A 105 -6.75 -0.58 -10.84
N GLN A 106 -7.95 -0.25 -10.35
CA GLN A 106 -8.42 -0.71 -9.04
C GLN A 106 -8.56 -2.25 -8.98
N GLU A 107 -8.93 -2.88 -10.11
CA GLU A 107 -9.03 -4.34 -10.24
C GLU A 107 -7.73 -5.05 -9.82
N TYR A 108 -6.57 -4.53 -10.23
CA TYR A 108 -5.26 -5.09 -9.86
C TYR A 108 -4.97 -5.00 -8.36
N LEU A 109 -5.47 -3.95 -7.69
CA LEU A 109 -5.37 -3.84 -6.23
C LEU A 109 -6.29 -4.84 -5.52
N GLU A 110 -7.50 -5.03 -6.04
CA GLU A 110 -8.49 -5.96 -5.50
C GLU A 110 -7.99 -7.40 -5.65
N GLU A 111 -7.39 -7.76 -6.79
CA GLU A 111 -6.74 -9.05 -6.99
C GLU A 111 -5.57 -9.26 -6.01
N ALA A 112 -4.69 -8.27 -5.84
CA ALA A 112 -3.61 -8.37 -4.86
C ALA A 112 -4.14 -8.53 -3.42
N ASP A 113 -5.28 -7.91 -3.09
CA ASP A 113 -5.94 -8.10 -1.80
C ASP A 113 -6.52 -9.50 -1.64
N HIS A 114 -7.11 -10.06 -2.69
CA HIS A 114 -7.60 -11.43 -2.72
C HIS A 114 -6.45 -12.44 -2.52
N LEU A 115 -5.37 -12.29 -3.30
CA LEU A 115 -4.17 -13.13 -3.24
C LEU A 115 -3.55 -13.20 -1.84
N ARG A 116 -3.62 -12.12 -1.05
CA ARG A 116 -3.12 -12.09 0.33
C ARG A 116 -3.74 -13.16 1.23
N HIS A 117 -4.94 -13.65 0.91
CA HIS A 117 -5.60 -14.70 1.68
C HIS A 117 -5.04 -16.10 1.38
N HIS A 118 -4.37 -16.30 0.24
CA HIS A 118 -3.75 -17.56 -0.14
C HIS A 118 -2.59 -17.93 0.79
N LYS A 119 -2.48 -19.22 1.12
CA LYS A 119 -1.44 -19.74 2.04
C LYS A 119 -0.03 -19.48 1.51
N GLU A 120 0.19 -19.66 0.22
CA GLU A 120 1.49 -19.46 -0.43
C GLU A 120 1.96 -18.01 -0.32
N VAL A 121 1.07 -17.07 -0.63
CA VAL A 121 1.34 -15.63 -0.56
C VAL A 121 1.66 -15.20 0.88
N LYS A 122 0.95 -15.74 1.87
CA LYS A 122 1.26 -15.48 3.30
C LYS A 122 2.65 -15.96 3.68
N THR A 123 3.06 -17.15 3.23
CA THR A 123 4.39 -17.70 3.49
C THR A 123 5.49 -16.85 2.85
N ILE A 124 5.27 -16.37 1.62
CA ILE A 124 6.22 -15.49 0.93
C ILE A 124 6.31 -14.15 1.66
N TYR A 125 5.18 -13.53 1.99
CA TYR A 125 5.14 -12.26 2.71
C TYR A 125 5.85 -12.34 4.08
N ALA A 126 5.71 -13.46 4.79
CA ALA A 126 6.35 -13.67 6.09
C ALA A 126 7.89 -13.61 6.03
N LYS A 127 8.51 -13.96 4.89
CA LYS A 127 9.97 -13.91 4.69
C LYS A 127 10.51 -12.48 4.53
N ARG A 128 9.64 -11.50 4.26
CA ARG A 128 10.03 -10.10 4.05
C ARG A 128 10.78 -9.49 5.24
N LYS A 129 10.41 -9.86 6.47
CA LYS A 129 11.07 -9.41 7.70
C LYS A 129 12.53 -9.89 7.81
N GLU A 130 12.91 -10.92 7.05
CA GLU A 130 14.24 -11.52 7.14
C GLU A 130 15.29 -10.76 6.31
N THR A 131 14.85 -9.95 5.33
CA THR A 131 15.74 -9.25 4.40
C THR A 131 16.07 -7.85 4.89
N ILE A 132 15.26 -6.86 4.54
CA ILE A 132 15.60 -5.44 4.70
C ILE A 132 15.44 -4.96 6.14
N GLU A 133 14.48 -5.49 6.88
CA GLU A 133 14.23 -5.11 8.28
C GLU A 133 15.44 -5.45 9.16
N ARG A 134 16.08 -6.61 8.94
CA ARG A 134 17.31 -6.99 9.63
C ARG A 134 18.48 -6.05 9.30
N VAL A 135 18.60 -5.62 8.05
CA VAL A 135 19.63 -4.65 7.64
C VAL A 135 19.40 -3.31 8.33
N PHE A 136 18.18 -2.80 8.35
CA PHE A 136 17.89 -1.55 9.06
C PHE A 136 18.07 -1.66 10.58
N ALA A 137 17.75 -2.81 11.18
CA ALA A 137 18.01 -3.06 12.59
C ALA A 137 19.52 -3.03 12.88
N ASP A 138 20.34 -3.74 12.10
CA ASP A 138 21.79 -3.72 12.26
C ASP A 138 22.38 -2.31 12.06
N ALA A 139 21.91 -1.58 11.06
CA ALA A 139 22.33 -0.20 10.82
C ALA A 139 22.07 0.70 12.03
N LYS A 140 20.90 0.55 12.67
CA LYS A 140 20.51 1.35 13.85
C LYS A 140 21.26 0.91 15.11
N GLU A 141 21.25 -0.37 15.44
CA GLU A 141 21.78 -0.88 16.71
C GLU A 141 23.30 -1.01 16.72
N LYS A 142 23.90 -1.47 15.61
CA LYS A 142 25.33 -1.79 15.56
C LYS A 142 26.16 -0.70 14.88
N HIS A 143 25.56 0.10 14.01
CA HIS A 143 26.27 1.15 13.26
C HIS A 143 25.83 2.57 13.62
N GLY A 144 25.08 2.75 14.72
CA GLY A 144 24.79 4.06 15.30
C GLY A 144 23.85 4.93 14.48
N MET A 145 23.14 4.39 13.48
CA MET A 145 22.22 5.17 12.62
C MET A 145 20.89 5.52 13.31
N ARG A 146 20.78 5.36 14.64
CA ARG A 146 19.66 5.93 15.42
C ARG A 146 19.69 7.46 15.44
N TRP A 147 20.87 8.06 15.33
CA TRP A 147 21.07 9.49 15.41
C TRP A 147 21.96 10.00 14.29
N THR A 148 21.70 11.21 13.83
CA THR A 148 22.55 11.90 12.87
C THR A 148 23.75 12.50 13.61
N THR A 149 24.97 12.05 13.29
CA THR A 149 26.19 12.58 13.91
C THR A 149 26.77 13.79 13.18
N LEU A 150 26.33 14.03 11.94
CA LEU A 150 26.78 15.14 11.09
C LEU A 150 25.62 16.08 10.74
N ARG A 151 25.95 17.35 10.45
CA ARG A 151 24.98 18.35 9.98
C ARG A 151 24.98 18.45 8.45
N GLY A 152 23.79 18.41 7.86
CA GLY A 152 23.56 18.60 6.42
C GLY A 152 23.43 17.29 5.62
N LEU A 153 22.54 17.31 4.63
CA LEU A 153 22.17 16.13 3.82
C LEU A 153 23.37 15.48 3.11
N LYS A 154 24.27 16.29 2.54
CA LYS A 154 25.44 15.77 1.82
C LYS A 154 26.35 14.93 2.72
N LYS A 155 26.67 15.42 3.92
CA LYS A 155 27.54 14.73 4.88
C LYS A 155 26.86 13.47 5.43
N LEU A 156 25.58 13.55 5.75
CA LEU A 156 24.81 12.39 6.21
C LEU A 156 24.66 11.32 5.13
N SER A 157 24.48 11.72 3.87
CA SER A 157 24.43 10.78 2.73
C SER A 157 25.75 10.02 2.60
N MET A 158 26.89 10.72 2.67
CA MET A 158 28.22 10.08 2.65
C MET A 158 28.40 9.09 3.80
N GLN A 159 28.02 9.47 5.03
CA GLN A 159 28.08 8.59 6.19
C GLN A 159 27.21 7.34 5.99
N ALA A 160 25.96 7.50 5.52
CA ALA A 160 25.07 6.38 5.25
C ALA A 160 25.66 5.45 4.19
N MET A 161 26.20 6.00 3.08
CA MET A 161 26.86 5.21 2.04
C MET A 161 28.04 4.39 2.58
N LEU A 162 28.92 5.01 3.38
CA LEU A 162 30.05 4.30 3.99
C LEU A 162 29.59 3.19 4.95
N THR A 163 28.58 3.46 5.76
CA THR A 163 28.00 2.44 6.67
C THR A 163 27.45 1.25 5.88
N PHE A 164 26.62 1.50 4.86
CA PHE A 164 26.07 0.41 4.06
C PHE A 164 27.15 -0.34 3.24
N ALA A 165 28.19 0.36 2.77
CA ALA A 165 29.34 -0.28 2.14
C ALA A 165 30.04 -1.23 3.12
N ALA A 166 30.33 -0.78 4.34
CA ALA A 166 30.93 -1.64 5.38
C ALA A 166 30.05 -2.84 5.74
N MET A 167 28.73 -2.64 5.84
CA MET A 167 27.77 -3.74 6.06
C MET A 167 27.79 -4.77 4.92
N ASN A 168 27.87 -4.31 3.67
CA ASN A 168 27.97 -5.20 2.51
C ASN A 168 29.30 -5.97 2.49
N LEU A 169 30.42 -5.31 2.80
CA LEU A 169 31.72 -5.98 2.98
C LEU A 169 31.65 -7.07 4.05
N LYS A 170 31.02 -6.79 5.21
CA LYS A 170 30.83 -7.77 6.28
C LYS A 170 30.00 -8.98 5.83
N LYS A 171 28.94 -8.76 5.05
CA LYS A 171 28.15 -9.85 4.46
C LYS A 171 28.98 -10.71 3.51
N MET A 172 29.76 -10.09 2.62
CA MET A 172 30.64 -10.82 1.71
C MET A 172 31.68 -11.64 2.47
N ALA A 173 32.32 -11.06 3.50
CA ALA A 173 33.27 -11.78 4.35
C ALA A 173 32.62 -13.02 5.00
N ASN A 174 31.41 -12.88 5.55
CA ASN A 174 30.67 -14.00 6.14
C ASN A 174 30.29 -15.09 5.11
N TRP A 175 30.03 -14.73 3.85
CA TRP A 175 29.73 -15.70 2.80
C TRP A 175 30.97 -16.46 2.32
N ILE A 176 32.13 -15.78 2.27
CA ILE A 176 33.39 -16.36 1.79
C ILE A 176 34.08 -17.16 2.91
N TRP A 177 33.82 -16.84 4.18
CA TRP A 177 34.42 -17.50 5.32
C TRP A 177 34.07 -19.00 5.37
N LYS A 178 35.02 -19.84 4.97
CA LYS A 178 35.03 -21.27 5.30
C LYS A 178 35.61 -21.38 6.71
N GLY A 179 34.83 -21.89 7.67
CA GLY A 179 35.29 -22.07 9.03
C GLY A 179 36.59 -22.90 9.09
N PRO A 180 37.34 -22.83 10.19
CA PRO A 180 38.50 -23.70 10.35
C PRO A 180 38.06 -25.16 10.23
N GLU A 181 38.77 -25.96 9.43
CA GLU A 181 38.62 -27.42 9.46
C GLU A 181 38.94 -27.86 10.89
N MET A 182 37.96 -28.48 11.56
CA MET A 182 38.19 -29.07 12.87
C MET A 182 39.16 -30.23 12.66
N ALA A 183 40.34 -30.12 13.29
CA ALA A 183 41.38 -31.14 13.29
C ALA A 183 40.95 -32.38 14.07
#